data_AF-A0A1G4JXR8-F1
#
_entry.id   AF-A0A1G4JXR8-F1
#
_cell.length_a   1.000
_cell.length_b   1.000
_cell.length_c   1.000
_cell.angle_alpha   90.00
_cell.angle_beta   90.00
_cell.angle_gamma   90.00
#
_symmetry.space_group_name_H-M   'P 1'
#
loop_
_entity.id
_entity.type
_entity.pdbx_description
1 polymer ?
#
loop_
_entity_poly.entity_id
_entity_poly.type
_entity_poly.pdbx_seq_one_letter_code
_entity_poly.pdbx_strand_id
1 'polypeptide(L)'
;MPNENSTAEGSRSMNADGSPLDVGKSQDSRVQHGKKEGLPGAYAPGSPESQPLLNGDRARASHRSIGQNAAEGNLVEEVESLQGRMYKTRQRYHIFVQDSKIVLNTLIGINLVWLVTTFIVDFFFNIGLLHFSNRLTSFNDLCLIFISIVANTLNLWSNKVGLYSRLDQGLNIVLCLMTLFNLFLTLIISYTRRRIGFIGAFTYLWASLTFFAGAVLDWYLYYYFKEFNASSEDYDETPTSEGNSRHTIKEWVSIGVRNSVKCLIFVFYVFFTLNTLLFTIDVGSLTRGVKDVTTEASASYDAFHWVDKEHTYQLHITCYGDLFAKEKDAQPIVLFDHGSLDTAFLSATWIQELYHLNRVDRYCTYERPGYGLSDSAPAPVSIAMVADALTYALVEDAKIKGPFSVVGYDIGGLYAQVFTAKNLDKVESMLLVESWHEDILLKNYLQRLLPPDKDNKDPDDVSNLPVEIKRHNGFKLWWQGIWSTLGIKLQTSWLLAHHGSKERLFGRDLQYQGKFIRSKFLESVTSSLLSYKDVLNGKEKLRDIKLSVASSNQLIKKSPQWGNWQRDLTKLSAKTQEWKILNGGHEVYKYGSARKELQDVLLRLLGDKDRY
;
A
#
# COMPACT_ATOMS: atom_id res chain seq x y z
N MET A 1 73.86 5.86 1.69
CA MET A 1 74.63 6.03 2.94
C MET A 1 73.78 6.80 3.95
N PRO A 2 74.02 6.67 5.26
CA PRO A 2 72.92 6.55 6.23
C PRO A 2 72.95 7.63 7.35
N ASN A 3 72.26 7.35 8.46
CA ASN A 3 72.39 7.97 9.79
C ASN A 3 71.71 9.36 9.96
N GLU A 4 71.12 9.71 11.12
CA GLU A 4 70.66 8.95 12.30
C GLU A 4 69.86 9.88 13.25
N ASN A 5 69.36 9.35 14.38
CA ASN A 5 69.16 10.05 15.66
C ASN A 5 68.03 11.12 15.77
N SER A 6 67.43 11.35 16.96
CA SER A 6 67.50 10.59 18.22
C SER A 6 66.34 10.92 19.19
N THR A 7 65.96 9.91 20.00
CA THR A 7 65.54 9.95 21.42
C THR A 7 64.48 10.93 21.94
N ALA A 8 63.62 10.41 22.81
CA ALA A 8 62.78 11.18 23.73
C ALA A 8 63.19 10.95 25.20
N GLU A 9 62.94 11.96 26.03
CA GLU A 9 62.69 11.92 27.48
C GLU A 9 61.60 12.99 27.73
N GLY A 10 60.68 12.97 28.70
CA GLY A 10 60.40 12.20 29.92
C GLY A 10 59.22 12.93 30.61
N SER A 11 58.69 12.59 31.80
CA SER A 11 58.95 11.49 32.73
C SER A 11 57.80 11.40 33.76
N ARG A 12 57.62 10.24 34.42
CA ARG A 12 56.95 10.04 35.75
C ARG A 12 55.44 10.39 35.86
N SER A 13 54.65 9.85 36.81
CA SER A 13 54.71 8.68 37.73
C SER A 13 53.27 8.43 38.27
N MET A 14 52.88 7.38 39.03
CA MET A 14 53.59 6.62 40.06
C MET A 14 52.79 5.33 40.47
N ASN A 15 53.51 4.24 40.78
CA ASN A 15 53.23 3.10 41.69
C ASN A 15 51.82 2.39 41.69
N ALA A 16 51.69 1.06 41.56
CA ALA A 16 52.18 -0.08 42.38
C ALA A 16 51.39 -0.24 43.71
N ASP A 17 51.00 -1.42 44.24
CA ASP A 17 51.20 -2.86 43.94
C ASP A 17 49.85 -3.63 44.12
N GLY A 18 49.65 -4.95 43.98
CA GLY A 18 50.52 -6.13 43.75
C GLY A 18 49.68 -7.45 43.68
N SER A 19 50.30 -8.64 43.80
CA SER A 19 49.66 -9.99 43.83
C SER A 19 50.64 -11.07 44.35
N PRO A 20 50.27 -12.35 44.64
CA PRO A 20 48.97 -12.98 44.96
C PRO A 20 49.06 -13.87 46.26
N LEU A 21 48.19 -14.92 46.39
CA LEU A 21 48.34 -16.19 47.17
C LEU A 21 47.65 -16.40 48.55
N ASP A 22 46.59 -17.23 48.52
CA ASP A 22 46.40 -18.52 49.24
C ASP A 22 46.04 -18.59 50.77
N VAL A 23 45.59 -19.79 51.20
CA VAL A 23 45.39 -20.37 52.56
C VAL A 23 44.09 -20.08 53.36
N GLY A 24 43.07 -20.92 53.13
CA GLY A 24 42.53 -21.94 54.06
C GLY A 24 41.98 -21.66 55.49
N LYS A 25 40.79 -22.24 55.78
CA LYS A 25 40.13 -22.52 57.12
C LYS A 25 39.61 -21.26 57.86
N SER A 26 38.57 -21.27 58.72
CA SER A 26 37.45 -22.18 59.11
C SER A 26 36.44 -21.36 59.99
N GLN A 27 35.38 -21.81 60.69
CA GLN A 27 34.81 -23.11 61.08
C GLN A 27 33.32 -22.95 61.54
N ASP A 28 32.52 -24.04 61.52
CA ASP A 28 31.24 -24.24 62.25
C ASP A 28 30.01 -23.33 61.92
N SER A 29 28.74 -23.76 62.14
CA SER A 29 28.22 -24.91 62.93
C SER A 29 27.06 -25.69 62.26
N ARG A 30 26.66 -26.81 62.90
CA ARG A 30 25.67 -27.84 62.49
C ARG A 30 24.20 -27.33 62.53
N VAL A 31 23.19 -27.99 61.92
CA VAL A 31 22.55 -29.29 62.29
C VAL A 31 22.22 -30.17 61.07
N GLN A 32 22.23 -31.50 61.25
CA GLN A 32 21.83 -32.52 60.27
C GLN A 32 20.61 -33.33 60.74
N HIS A 33 19.76 -33.79 59.79
CA HIS A 33 19.27 -35.18 59.62
C HIS A 33 18.26 -35.24 58.46
N GLY A 34 18.23 -36.21 57.54
CA GLY A 34 19.28 -37.19 57.18
C GLY A 34 18.78 -38.48 56.48
N LYS A 35 19.28 -38.75 55.25
CA LYS A 35 19.22 -40.05 54.50
C LYS A 35 17.81 -40.55 54.06
N LYS A 36 17.60 -41.34 52.99
CA LYS A 36 18.46 -42.16 52.07
C LYS A 36 17.78 -42.21 50.66
N GLU A 37 18.47 -41.92 49.54
CA GLU A 37 19.14 -42.86 48.59
C GLU A 37 18.23 -43.89 47.86
N GLY A 38 18.23 -43.89 46.50
CA GLY A 38 17.55 -44.90 45.66
C GLY A 38 17.38 -44.56 44.16
N LEU A 39 18.37 -44.92 43.32
CA LEU A 39 18.36 -44.93 41.83
C LEU A 39 18.62 -46.39 41.34
N PRO A 40 18.50 -46.78 40.04
CA PRO A 40 18.02 -46.11 38.80
C PRO A 40 16.68 -46.75 38.30
N GLY A 41 16.14 -46.61 37.07
CA GLY A 41 16.47 -45.82 35.86
C GLY A 41 16.69 -46.67 34.59
N ALA A 42 15.85 -46.50 33.54
CA ALA A 42 15.93 -47.16 32.21
C ALA A 42 15.25 -46.31 31.09
N TYR A 43 15.39 -46.67 29.80
CA TYR A 43 15.15 -45.79 28.64
C TYR A 43 13.95 -46.16 27.72
N ALA A 44 13.23 -45.12 27.22
CA ALA A 44 12.59 -44.99 25.89
C ALA A 44 11.40 -45.94 25.49
N PRO A 45 10.67 -45.71 24.36
CA PRO A 45 10.06 -44.44 23.90
C PRO A 45 8.59 -44.56 23.33
N GLY A 46 7.84 -43.45 23.35
CA GLY A 46 6.99 -43.00 22.21
C GLY A 46 5.59 -43.58 21.89
N SER A 47 4.53 -42.85 22.32
CA SER A 47 3.18 -42.69 21.68
C SER A 47 2.26 -43.93 21.47
N PRO A 48 0.98 -43.80 21.04
CA PRO A 48 0.10 -42.63 20.91
C PRO A 48 -1.28 -42.76 21.63
N GLU A 49 -2.17 -41.77 21.38
CA GLU A 49 -3.66 -41.78 21.44
C GLU A 49 -4.45 -42.72 22.37
N SER A 50 -5.17 -42.11 23.34
CA SER A 50 -6.13 -42.79 24.22
C SER A 50 -7.55 -42.90 23.63
N GLN A 51 -7.89 -44.07 23.08
CA GLN A 51 -9.29 -44.53 23.01
C GLN A 51 -9.68 -45.21 24.34
N PRO A 52 -10.91 -45.06 24.85
CA PRO A 52 -11.43 -45.93 25.89
C PRO A 52 -11.84 -47.28 25.29
N LEU A 53 -11.22 -48.37 25.73
CA LEU A 53 -11.53 -49.73 25.29
C LEU A 53 -12.90 -50.19 25.83
N LEU A 54 -13.67 -50.88 24.98
CA LEU A 54 -14.76 -51.75 25.41
C LEU A 54 -14.16 -52.92 26.19
N ASN A 55 -14.40 -52.97 27.50
CA ASN A 55 -13.99 -54.08 28.35
C ASN A 55 -15.24 -54.78 28.90
N GLY A 56 -15.65 -55.87 28.25
CA GLY A 56 -16.75 -56.69 28.71
C GLY A 56 -16.24 -57.95 29.39
N ASP A 57 -16.47 -58.12 30.69
CA ASP A 57 -16.76 -59.44 31.25
C ASP A 57 -17.48 -59.38 32.62
N ARG A 58 -18.42 -60.30 32.82
CA ARG A 58 -18.99 -60.82 34.10
C ARG A 58 -19.23 -59.84 35.28
N ALA A 59 -20.45 -59.33 35.36
CA ALA A 59 -21.12 -59.12 36.65
C ALA A 59 -21.95 -60.37 37.02
N ARG A 60 -22.05 -60.70 38.32
CA ARG A 60 -22.86 -61.85 38.81
C ARG A 60 -24.35 -61.49 38.84
N ALA A 61 -25.21 -62.45 38.51
CA ALA A 61 -26.64 -62.33 38.76
C ALA A 61 -26.94 -62.36 40.28
N SER A 62 -27.81 -61.46 40.73
CA SER A 62 -28.48 -61.53 42.02
C SER A 62 -30.00 -61.36 41.80
N HIS A 63 -30.78 -62.39 42.14
CA HIS A 63 -32.23 -62.33 41.97
C HIS A 63 -32.89 -61.46 43.05
N ARG A 64 -33.56 -60.39 42.63
CA ARG A 64 -34.70 -59.79 43.35
C ARG A 64 -35.73 -59.26 42.35
N SER A 65 -36.71 -60.09 42.03
CA SER A 65 -37.83 -59.77 41.14
C SER A 65 -39.06 -59.32 41.93
N ILE A 66 -39.34 -58.02 41.92
CA ILE A 66 -40.66 -57.43 42.20
C ILE A 66 -40.86 -56.40 41.08
N GLY A 67 -41.76 -56.66 40.14
CA GLY A 67 -41.73 -56.04 38.80
C GLY A 67 -42.85 -55.06 38.51
N GLN A 68 -42.65 -54.26 37.45
CA GLN A 68 -43.68 -53.42 36.83
C GLN A 68 -43.39 -53.24 35.33
N ASN A 69 -43.43 -54.36 34.60
CA ASN A 69 -42.92 -54.56 33.23
C ASN A 69 -43.75 -53.87 32.13
N ALA A 70 -44.02 -52.57 32.26
CA ALA A 70 -44.59 -51.71 31.24
C ALA A 70 -43.76 -50.42 31.03
N ALA A 71 -43.06 -49.93 32.07
CA ALA A 71 -42.17 -48.78 31.95
C ALA A 71 -40.80 -49.15 31.35
N GLU A 72 -40.21 -50.27 31.78
CA GLU A 72 -38.86 -50.69 31.35
C GLU A 72 -38.75 -50.94 29.84
N GLY A 73 -39.81 -51.46 29.20
CA GLY A 73 -39.83 -51.69 27.75
C GLY A 73 -39.70 -50.38 26.96
N ASN A 74 -40.55 -49.41 27.28
CA ASN A 74 -40.51 -48.08 26.67
C ASN A 74 -39.16 -47.39 26.92
N LEU A 75 -38.62 -47.47 28.15
CA LEU A 75 -37.33 -46.86 28.49
C LEU A 75 -36.16 -47.47 27.70
N VAL A 76 -36.15 -48.79 27.47
CA VAL A 76 -35.11 -49.45 26.65
C VAL A 76 -35.24 -49.04 25.18
N GLU A 77 -36.45 -49.05 24.61
CA GLU A 77 -36.68 -48.64 23.22
C GLU A 77 -36.38 -47.15 23.00
N GLU A 78 -36.70 -46.30 23.98
CA GLU A 78 -36.39 -44.87 23.97
C GLU A 78 -34.87 -44.62 24.04
N VAL A 79 -34.14 -45.32 24.94
CA VAL A 79 -32.68 -45.25 25.04
C VAL A 79 -32.00 -45.76 23.77
N GLU A 80 -32.44 -46.86 23.16
CA GLU A 80 -31.91 -47.31 21.87
C GLU A 80 -32.20 -46.29 20.75
N SER A 81 -33.37 -45.65 20.76
CA SER A 81 -33.71 -44.58 19.81
C SER A 81 -32.83 -43.33 19.99
N LEU A 82 -32.46 -42.98 21.23
CA LEU A 82 -31.58 -41.86 21.57
C LEU A 82 -30.13 -42.17 21.16
N GLN A 83 -29.63 -43.37 21.50
CA GLN A 83 -28.29 -43.81 21.14
C GLN A 83 -28.13 -43.93 19.61
N GLY A 84 -29.16 -44.43 18.92
CA GLY A 84 -29.24 -44.46 17.45
C GLY A 84 -29.31 -43.06 16.81
N ARG A 85 -29.97 -42.09 17.44
CA ARG A 85 -29.95 -40.67 17.05
C ARG A 85 -28.54 -40.08 17.23
N MET A 86 -27.94 -40.20 18.41
CA MET A 86 -26.60 -39.69 18.71
C MET A 86 -25.53 -40.26 17.77
N TYR A 87 -25.58 -41.56 17.45
CA TYR A 87 -24.65 -42.17 16.49
C TYR A 87 -24.73 -41.51 15.11
N LYS A 88 -25.96 -41.34 14.58
CA LYS A 88 -26.19 -40.67 13.28
C LYS A 88 -25.73 -39.21 13.30
N THR A 89 -25.94 -38.48 14.40
CA THR A 89 -25.45 -37.11 14.57
C THR A 89 -23.92 -37.04 14.61
N ARG A 90 -23.25 -37.94 15.34
CA ARG A 90 -21.77 -38.03 15.33
C ARG A 90 -21.23 -38.36 13.93
N GLN A 91 -21.85 -39.30 13.22
CA GLN A 91 -21.46 -39.65 11.84
C GLN A 91 -21.58 -38.46 10.89
N ARG A 92 -22.71 -37.72 10.92
CA ARG A 92 -22.91 -36.48 10.14
C ARG A 92 -21.89 -35.40 10.50
N TYR A 93 -21.58 -35.22 11.77
CA TYR A 93 -20.56 -34.28 12.23
C TYR A 93 -19.15 -34.63 11.73
N HIS A 94 -18.77 -35.91 11.73
CA HIS A 94 -17.49 -36.36 11.18
C HIS A 94 -17.37 -36.06 9.67
N ILE A 95 -18.42 -36.32 8.89
CA ILE A 95 -18.50 -35.98 7.47
C ILE A 95 -18.37 -34.47 7.28
N PHE A 96 -19.17 -33.67 8.01
CA PHE A 96 -19.10 -32.21 7.98
C PHE A 96 -17.68 -31.68 8.27
N VAL A 97 -16.98 -32.20 9.29
CA VAL A 97 -15.61 -31.78 9.63
C VAL A 97 -14.59 -32.16 8.54
N GLN A 98 -14.85 -33.23 7.77
CA GLN A 98 -14.01 -33.59 6.63
C GLN A 98 -14.26 -32.67 5.43
N ASP A 99 -15.52 -32.49 5.04
CA ASP A 99 -15.91 -31.67 3.89
C ASP A 99 -15.53 -30.20 4.07
N SER A 100 -15.78 -29.65 5.26
CA SER A 100 -15.42 -28.25 5.59
C SER A 100 -13.92 -27.99 5.61
N LYS A 101 -13.08 -28.98 5.96
CA LYS A 101 -11.61 -28.88 5.79
C LYS A 101 -11.22 -28.84 4.32
N ILE A 102 -11.86 -29.64 3.47
CA ILE A 102 -11.62 -29.63 2.02
C ILE A 102 -11.98 -28.25 1.47
N VAL A 103 -13.19 -27.74 1.75
CA VAL A 103 -13.66 -26.41 1.32
C VAL A 103 -12.71 -25.30 1.79
N LEU A 104 -12.33 -25.28 3.06
CA LEU A 104 -11.43 -24.23 3.59
C LEU A 104 -10.02 -24.32 2.99
N ASN A 105 -9.46 -25.51 2.81
CA ASN A 105 -8.17 -25.69 2.13
C ASN A 105 -8.24 -25.23 0.67
N THR A 106 -9.32 -25.52 -0.05
CA THR A 106 -9.55 -25.04 -1.43
C THR A 106 -9.66 -23.51 -1.48
N LEU A 107 -10.40 -22.87 -0.56
CA LEU A 107 -10.50 -21.41 -0.49
C LEU A 107 -9.15 -20.75 -0.16
N ILE A 108 -8.37 -21.34 0.77
CA ILE A 108 -7.02 -20.86 1.09
C ILE A 108 -6.09 -21.01 -0.11
N GLY A 109 -6.13 -22.15 -0.82
CA GLY A 109 -5.34 -22.40 -2.02
C GLY A 109 -5.65 -21.42 -3.15
N ILE A 110 -6.94 -21.19 -3.45
CA ILE A 110 -7.37 -20.19 -4.43
C ILE A 110 -6.91 -18.79 -4.03
N ASN A 111 -7.08 -18.40 -2.75
CA ASN A 111 -6.63 -17.09 -2.27
C ASN A 111 -5.10 -16.92 -2.37
N LEU A 112 -4.31 -17.97 -2.12
CA LEU A 112 -2.85 -17.92 -2.25
C LEU A 112 -2.41 -17.72 -3.71
N VAL A 113 -3.02 -18.47 -4.65
CA VAL A 113 -2.78 -18.28 -6.09
C VAL A 113 -3.19 -16.87 -6.51
N TRP A 114 -4.39 -16.42 -6.11
CA TRP A 114 -4.91 -15.10 -6.42
C TRP A 114 -4.02 -13.98 -5.86
N LEU A 115 -3.56 -14.07 -4.60
CA LEU A 115 -2.63 -13.11 -4.00
C LEU A 115 -1.32 -12.98 -4.79
N VAL A 116 -0.72 -14.12 -5.16
CA VAL A 116 0.53 -14.15 -5.95
C VAL A 116 0.29 -13.59 -7.36
N THR A 117 -0.81 -13.95 -8.01
CA THR A 117 -1.18 -13.43 -9.33
C THR A 117 -1.42 -11.91 -9.29
N THR A 118 -2.20 -11.40 -8.33
CA THR A 118 -2.45 -9.95 -8.16
C THR A 118 -1.13 -9.21 -7.90
N PHE A 119 -0.24 -9.73 -7.06
CA PHE A 119 1.07 -9.11 -6.81
C PHE A 119 1.96 -9.06 -8.05
N ILE A 120 2.03 -10.15 -8.83
CA ILE A 120 2.83 -10.23 -10.06
C ILE A 120 2.27 -9.30 -11.15
N VAL A 121 0.94 -9.26 -11.31
CA VAL A 121 0.28 -8.43 -12.32
C VAL A 121 0.36 -6.94 -11.97
N ASP A 122 0.07 -6.56 -10.72
CA ASP A 122 -0.01 -5.14 -10.35
C ASP A 122 1.36 -4.44 -10.33
N PHE A 123 2.45 -5.19 -10.12
CA PHE A 123 3.79 -4.64 -9.91
C PHE A 123 4.86 -5.00 -10.94
N PHE A 124 4.67 -6.04 -11.76
CA PHE A 124 5.72 -6.52 -12.69
C PHE A 124 5.26 -6.69 -14.14
N PHE A 125 4.03 -7.16 -14.39
CA PHE A 125 3.58 -7.51 -15.75
C PHE A 125 2.12 -7.14 -16.02
N ASN A 126 1.87 -6.33 -17.05
CA ASN A 126 0.56 -6.23 -17.69
C ASN A 126 0.23 -7.52 -18.46
N ILE A 127 -0.12 -8.59 -17.74
CA ILE A 127 -0.51 -9.88 -18.34
C ILE A 127 -1.93 -9.73 -18.92
N GLY A 128 -2.02 -9.42 -20.22
CA GLY A 128 -3.29 -9.25 -20.95
C GLY A 128 -4.19 -10.48 -21.08
N LEU A 129 -4.01 -11.49 -20.22
CA LEU A 129 -4.84 -12.70 -20.10
C LEU A 129 -6.33 -12.37 -19.88
N LEU A 130 -6.58 -11.20 -19.28
CA LEU A 130 -7.90 -10.61 -19.07
C LEU A 130 -7.81 -9.12 -19.44
N HIS A 131 -8.60 -8.67 -20.42
CA HIS A 131 -8.67 -7.26 -20.86
C HIS A 131 -9.42 -6.35 -19.85
N PHE A 132 -9.27 -6.61 -18.56
CA PHE A 132 -10.00 -5.94 -17.47
C PHE A 132 -9.04 -5.06 -16.64
N SER A 133 -8.68 -3.88 -17.16
CA SER A 133 -7.89 -2.93 -16.39
C SER A 133 -8.65 -2.46 -15.14
N ASN A 134 -8.19 -2.85 -13.95
CA ASN A 134 -8.49 -2.10 -12.74
C ASN A 134 -7.63 -0.83 -12.82
N ARG A 135 -8.29 0.32 -12.88
CA ARG A 135 -7.68 1.66 -13.03
C ARG A 135 -7.66 2.44 -11.72
N LEU A 136 -8.23 1.85 -10.67
CA LEU A 136 -8.25 2.34 -9.29
C LEU A 136 -7.31 1.50 -8.40
N THR A 137 -6.33 0.79 -8.99
CA THR A 137 -5.43 -0.13 -8.29
C THR A 137 -4.66 0.57 -7.17
N SER A 138 -4.59 -0.13 -6.05
CA SER A 138 -3.92 0.24 -4.81
C SER A 138 -3.72 -1.02 -3.96
N PHE A 139 -3.12 -0.88 -2.77
CA PHE A 139 -2.89 -1.99 -1.85
C PHE A 139 -4.17 -2.67 -1.32
N ASN A 140 -5.35 -2.10 -1.56
CA ASN A 140 -6.65 -2.61 -1.11
C ASN A 140 -6.88 -4.08 -1.50
N ASP A 141 -6.69 -4.43 -2.78
CA ASP A 141 -6.96 -5.78 -3.28
C ASP A 141 -6.07 -6.80 -2.56
N LEU A 142 -4.76 -6.57 -2.48
CA LEU A 142 -3.81 -7.44 -1.77
C LEU A 142 -4.16 -7.58 -0.27
N CYS A 143 -4.53 -6.49 0.41
CA CYS A 143 -4.92 -6.54 1.81
C CYS A 143 -6.20 -7.36 2.04
N LEU A 144 -7.22 -7.20 1.20
CA LEU A 144 -8.47 -7.99 1.29
C LEU A 144 -8.21 -9.49 1.10
N ILE A 145 -7.38 -9.85 0.11
CA ILE A 145 -7.03 -11.25 -0.18
C ILE A 145 -6.21 -11.85 0.98
N PHE A 146 -5.21 -11.13 1.47
CA PHE A 146 -4.39 -11.57 2.61
C PHE A 146 -5.23 -11.78 3.87
N ILE A 147 -6.13 -10.86 4.20
CA ILE A 147 -7.03 -10.98 5.36
C ILE A 147 -7.98 -12.17 5.18
N SER A 148 -8.47 -12.43 3.96
CA SER A 148 -9.29 -13.61 3.65
C SER A 148 -8.52 -14.93 3.85
N ILE A 149 -7.20 -14.97 3.57
CA ILE A 149 -6.34 -16.12 3.91
C ILE A 149 -6.26 -16.30 5.43
N VAL A 150 -5.97 -15.23 6.18
CA VAL A 150 -5.86 -15.29 7.65
C VAL A 150 -7.17 -15.74 8.29
N ALA A 151 -8.31 -15.16 7.87
CA ALA A 151 -9.63 -15.52 8.37
C ALA A 151 -9.99 -17.00 8.09
N ASN A 152 -9.75 -17.49 6.87
CA ASN A 152 -9.99 -18.90 6.53
C ASN A 152 -9.04 -19.86 7.25
N THR A 153 -7.78 -19.46 7.49
CA THR A 153 -6.82 -20.26 8.25
C THR A 153 -7.25 -20.40 9.71
N LEU A 154 -7.79 -19.33 10.31
CA LEU A 154 -8.39 -19.35 11.64
C LEU A 154 -9.66 -20.22 11.70
N ASN A 155 -10.55 -20.10 10.69
CA ASN A 155 -11.72 -20.97 10.56
C ASN A 155 -11.28 -22.45 10.52
N LEU A 156 -10.27 -22.79 9.71
CA LEU A 156 -9.74 -24.16 9.55
C LEU A 156 -9.15 -24.71 10.86
N TRP A 157 -8.38 -23.89 11.58
CA TRP A 157 -7.75 -24.27 12.85
C TRP A 157 -8.78 -24.57 13.95
N SER A 158 -9.83 -23.75 14.04
CA SER A 158 -10.88 -23.86 15.07
C SER A 158 -12.14 -24.61 14.63
N ASN A 159 -12.10 -25.34 13.52
CA ASN A 159 -13.22 -26.12 12.96
C ASN A 159 -13.52 -27.39 13.79
N LYS A 160 -14.07 -27.19 15.00
CA LYS A 160 -14.48 -28.23 15.96
C LYS A 160 -15.62 -27.70 16.82
N VAL A 161 -16.60 -28.54 17.18
CA VAL A 161 -17.71 -28.15 18.09
C VAL A 161 -17.20 -27.63 19.45
N GLY A 162 -16.17 -28.26 20.03
CA GLY A 162 -15.52 -27.80 21.27
C GLY A 162 -14.77 -26.46 21.17
N LEU A 163 -14.70 -25.86 19.98
CA LEU A 163 -14.14 -24.53 19.70
C LEU A 163 -15.18 -23.56 19.10
N TYR A 164 -16.47 -23.91 19.10
CA TYR A 164 -17.55 -23.01 18.68
C TYR A 164 -17.55 -21.72 19.53
N SER A 165 -17.88 -20.58 18.90
CA SER A 165 -18.05 -19.32 19.62
C SER A 165 -19.04 -18.40 18.90
N ARG A 166 -20.08 -17.95 19.61
CA ARG A 166 -21.11 -17.03 19.09
C ARG A 166 -20.50 -15.72 18.53
N LEU A 167 -19.42 -15.24 19.15
CA LEU A 167 -18.70 -14.04 18.71
C LEU A 167 -18.00 -14.26 17.35
N ASP A 168 -17.43 -15.44 17.13
CA ASP A 168 -16.70 -15.77 15.91
C ASP A 168 -17.63 -15.83 14.68
N GLN A 169 -18.81 -16.44 14.89
CA GLN A 169 -19.93 -16.45 13.95
C GLN A 169 -20.42 -15.03 13.63
N GLY A 170 -20.62 -14.20 14.67
CA GLY A 170 -21.03 -12.80 14.52
C GLY A 170 -20.02 -11.98 13.73
N LEU A 171 -18.71 -12.15 13.99
CA LEU A 171 -17.65 -11.48 13.24
C LEU A 171 -17.61 -11.94 11.78
N ASN A 172 -17.75 -13.23 11.48
CA ASN A 172 -17.82 -13.71 10.09
C ASN A 172 -19.01 -13.07 9.32
N ILE A 173 -20.18 -12.93 9.96
CA ILE A 173 -21.33 -12.24 9.35
C ILE A 173 -21.05 -10.74 9.14
N VAL A 174 -20.52 -10.05 10.15
CA VAL A 174 -20.23 -8.60 10.08
C VAL A 174 -19.15 -8.29 9.04
N LEU A 175 -18.08 -9.07 8.96
CA LEU A 175 -17.00 -8.90 7.97
C LEU A 175 -17.48 -9.13 6.53
N CYS A 176 -18.38 -10.10 6.33
CA CYS A 176 -19.06 -10.29 5.05
C CYS A 176 -19.84 -9.03 4.63
N LEU A 177 -20.73 -8.54 5.51
CA LEU A 177 -21.56 -7.35 5.25
C LEU A 177 -20.72 -6.08 5.06
N MET A 178 -19.67 -5.88 5.86
CA MET A 178 -18.76 -4.75 5.70
C MET A 178 -17.99 -4.80 4.37
N THR A 179 -17.61 -5.99 3.89
CA THR A 179 -16.95 -6.12 2.58
C THR A 179 -17.90 -5.70 1.45
N LEU A 180 -19.16 -6.14 1.48
CA LEU A 180 -20.18 -5.72 0.51
C LEU A 180 -20.50 -4.22 0.60
N PHE A 181 -20.50 -3.65 1.81
CA PHE A 181 -20.71 -2.21 2.00
C PHE A 181 -19.56 -1.37 1.42
N ASN A 182 -18.30 -1.82 1.54
CA ASN A 182 -17.16 -1.16 0.88
C ASN A 182 -17.24 -1.24 -0.65
N LEU A 183 -17.72 -2.36 -1.21
CA LEU A 183 -17.99 -2.48 -2.64
C LEU A 183 -19.11 -1.50 -3.05
N PHE A 184 -20.20 -1.41 -2.28
CA PHE A 184 -21.27 -0.44 -2.52
C PHE A 184 -20.76 1.01 -2.51
N LEU A 185 -19.96 1.41 -1.51
CA LEU A 185 -19.31 2.73 -1.46
C LEU A 185 -18.43 2.97 -2.69
N THR A 186 -17.73 1.95 -3.19
CA THR A 186 -16.88 2.07 -4.39
C THR A 186 -17.70 2.14 -5.69
N LEU A 187 -18.94 1.62 -5.71
CA LEU A 187 -19.83 1.63 -6.89
C LEU A 187 -20.82 2.82 -6.92
N ILE A 188 -20.97 3.57 -5.81
CA ILE A 188 -21.95 4.67 -5.73
C ILE A 188 -21.56 5.89 -6.58
N ILE A 189 -20.27 6.19 -6.72
CA ILE A 189 -19.77 7.31 -7.53
C ILE A 189 -19.42 6.83 -8.94
N SER A 190 -19.83 7.59 -9.96
CA SER A 190 -19.60 7.24 -11.38
C SER A 190 -18.11 7.09 -11.72
N TYR A 191 -17.26 7.97 -11.18
CA TYR A 191 -15.81 7.92 -11.36
C TYR A 191 -15.23 6.55 -10.95
N THR A 192 -15.51 6.09 -9.72
CA THR A 192 -14.93 4.86 -9.17
C THR A 192 -15.57 3.62 -9.80
N ARG A 193 -16.89 3.64 -10.03
CA ARG A 193 -17.63 2.56 -10.71
C ARG A 193 -17.09 2.26 -12.11
N ARG A 194 -16.67 3.28 -12.87
CA ARG A 194 -16.06 3.11 -14.20
C ARG A 194 -14.58 2.65 -14.16
N ARG A 195 -13.94 2.65 -13.00
CA ARG A 195 -12.47 2.47 -12.83
C ARG A 195 -12.07 1.23 -12.04
N ILE A 196 -12.91 0.72 -11.13
CA ILE A 196 -12.64 -0.52 -10.37
C ILE A 196 -12.43 -1.76 -11.26
N GLY A 197 -13.05 -1.78 -12.43
CA GLY A 197 -13.00 -2.91 -13.37
C GLY A 197 -13.61 -4.19 -12.81
N PHE A 198 -13.52 -5.28 -13.57
CA PHE A 198 -14.00 -6.59 -13.14
C PHE A 198 -13.16 -7.17 -12.00
N ILE A 199 -11.83 -7.06 -12.07
CA ILE A 199 -10.89 -7.70 -11.12
C ILE A 199 -11.04 -7.14 -9.70
N GLY A 200 -11.18 -5.81 -9.56
CA GLY A 200 -11.43 -5.19 -8.26
C GLY A 200 -12.79 -5.61 -7.69
N ALA A 201 -13.86 -5.47 -8.49
CA ALA A 201 -15.21 -5.85 -8.05
C ALA A 201 -15.31 -7.34 -7.66
N PHE A 202 -14.68 -8.23 -8.43
CA PHE A 202 -14.55 -9.65 -8.09
C PHE A 202 -13.81 -9.88 -6.78
N THR A 203 -12.72 -9.15 -6.52
CA THR A 203 -11.93 -9.29 -5.28
C THR A 203 -12.76 -8.97 -4.03
N TYR A 204 -13.61 -7.93 -4.07
CA TYR A 204 -14.55 -7.64 -2.97
C TYR A 204 -15.64 -8.73 -2.83
N LEU A 205 -16.24 -9.18 -3.93
CA LEU A 205 -17.27 -10.23 -3.91
C LEU A 205 -16.70 -11.57 -3.40
N TRP A 206 -15.48 -11.91 -3.80
CA TRP A 206 -14.77 -13.12 -3.39
C TRP A 206 -14.35 -13.07 -1.92
N ALA A 207 -13.81 -11.94 -1.45
CA ALA A 207 -13.54 -11.73 -0.03
C ALA A 207 -14.83 -11.88 0.81
N SER A 208 -15.93 -11.25 0.39
CA SER A 208 -17.25 -11.44 1.01
C SER A 208 -17.69 -12.91 1.05
N LEU A 209 -17.52 -13.65 -0.05
CA LEU A 209 -17.85 -15.07 -0.14
C LEU A 209 -17.03 -15.91 0.86
N THR A 210 -15.75 -15.58 1.11
CA THR A 210 -14.95 -16.30 2.11
C THR A 210 -15.45 -16.09 3.54
N PHE A 211 -15.85 -14.87 3.92
CA PHE A 211 -16.47 -14.61 5.22
C PHE A 211 -17.86 -15.26 5.35
N PHE A 212 -18.65 -15.26 4.27
CA PHE A 212 -19.92 -15.98 4.21
C PHE A 212 -19.74 -17.49 4.41
N ALA A 213 -18.76 -18.11 3.75
CA ALA A 213 -18.43 -19.52 3.96
C ALA A 213 -18.06 -19.79 5.43
N GLY A 214 -17.26 -18.92 6.06
CA GLY A 214 -17.00 -18.98 7.50
C GLY A 214 -18.27 -18.94 8.35
N ALA A 215 -19.17 -17.99 8.10
CA ALA A 215 -20.43 -17.86 8.83
C ALA A 215 -21.37 -19.08 8.68
N VAL A 216 -21.39 -19.70 7.49
CA VAL A 216 -22.14 -20.95 7.24
C VAL A 216 -21.54 -22.12 8.00
N LEU A 217 -20.21 -22.25 8.04
CA LEU A 217 -19.54 -23.30 8.82
C LEU A 217 -19.78 -23.12 10.33
N ASP A 218 -19.71 -21.89 10.84
CA ASP A 218 -20.05 -21.59 12.24
C ASP A 218 -21.52 -21.88 12.57
N TRP A 219 -22.44 -21.67 11.62
CA TRP A 219 -23.85 -22.02 11.78
C TRP A 219 -24.08 -23.53 11.86
N TYR A 220 -23.37 -24.33 11.06
CA TYR A 220 -23.36 -25.79 11.20
C TYR A 220 -22.72 -26.24 12.52
N LEU A 221 -21.62 -25.61 12.96
CA LEU A 221 -21.02 -25.88 14.27
C LEU A 221 -21.98 -25.55 15.42
N TYR A 222 -22.74 -24.46 15.34
CA TYR A 222 -23.81 -24.14 16.29
C TYR A 222 -24.92 -25.19 16.30
N TYR A 223 -25.37 -25.66 15.12
CA TYR A 223 -26.37 -26.71 15.00
C TYR A 223 -25.90 -28.00 15.70
N TYR A 224 -24.69 -28.48 15.40
CA TYR A 224 -24.14 -29.67 16.07
C TYR A 224 -23.91 -29.46 17.57
N PHE A 225 -23.43 -28.28 18.00
CA PHE A 225 -23.30 -27.92 19.41
C PHE A 225 -24.64 -27.99 20.15
N LYS A 226 -25.72 -27.47 19.56
CA LYS A 226 -27.07 -27.57 20.14
C LYS A 226 -27.55 -29.02 20.22
N GLU A 227 -27.40 -29.78 19.14
CA GLU A 227 -27.85 -31.18 19.05
C GLU A 227 -27.17 -32.07 20.10
N PHE A 228 -25.86 -31.90 20.32
CA PHE A 228 -25.12 -32.65 21.34
C PHE A 228 -25.50 -32.27 22.78
N ASN A 229 -25.80 -30.99 23.05
CA ASN A 229 -26.19 -30.55 24.39
C ASN A 229 -27.65 -30.88 24.73
N ALA A 230 -28.58 -30.77 23.76
CA ALA A 230 -29.96 -31.21 23.92
C ALA A 230 -30.02 -32.72 24.22
N SER A 231 -29.15 -33.51 23.58
CA SER A 231 -28.98 -34.95 23.86
C SER A 231 -28.40 -35.27 25.26
N SER A 232 -28.07 -34.26 26.08
CA SER A 232 -27.63 -34.43 27.47
C SER A 232 -28.60 -33.84 28.51
N GLU A 233 -29.48 -32.91 28.13
CA GLU A 233 -30.50 -32.37 29.04
C GLU A 233 -31.58 -33.43 29.39
N ASP A 234 -31.82 -34.41 28.50
CA ASP A 234 -32.71 -35.58 28.76
C ASP A 234 -32.20 -36.55 29.86
N TYR A 235 -31.01 -36.35 30.43
CA TYR A 235 -30.39 -37.29 31.40
C TYR A 235 -30.19 -36.76 32.83
N ASP A 236 -30.33 -35.44 33.07
CA ASP A 236 -30.10 -34.82 34.39
C ASP A 236 -31.40 -34.19 34.94
N GLU A 237 -32.13 -34.89 35.81
CA GLU A 237 -33.35 -34.38 36.49
C GLU A 237 -33.10 -33.20 37.46
N THR A 238 -31.86 -32.70 37.57
CA THR A 238 -31.53 -31.51 38.38
C THR A 238 -31.18 -30.32 37.49
N PRO A 239 -31.89 -29.18 37.62
CA PRO A 239 -31.63 -27.99 36.81
C PRO A 239 -30.36 -27.26 37.26
N THR A 240 -29.20 -27.80 36.91
CA THR A 240 -27.91 -27.12 37.12
C THR A 240 -27.86 -25.87 36.25
N SER A 241 -27.75 -24.70 36.88
CA SER A 241 -27.84 -23.40 36.22
C SER A 241 -26.79 -23.21 35.12
N GLU A 242 -27.27 -22.93 33.90
CA GLU A 242 -26.52 -22.53 32.71
C GLU A 242 -25.38 -23.47 32.28
N GLY A 243 -25.55 -24.09 31.11
CA GLY A 243 -24.63 -25.09 30.52
C GLY A 243 -23.19 -24.61 30.31
N ASN A 244 -22.40 -24.65 31.38
CA ASN A 244 -20.96 -24.40 31.38
C ASN A 244 -20.23 -25.55 30.69
N SER A 245 -20.02 -25.43 29.38
CA SER A 245 -19.12 -26.29 28.63
C SER A 245 -17.73 -26.26 29.29
N ARG A 246 -17.30 -27.41 29.83
CA ARG A 246 -16.00 -27.57 30.52
C ARG A 246 -14.83 -27.60 29.53
N HIS A 247 -14.66 -26.50 28.77
CA HIS A 247 -13.52 -26.28 27.89
C HIS A 247 -12.22 -26.39 28.70
N THR A 248 -11.26 -27.13 28.16
CA THR A 248 -9.89 -27.16 28.69
C THR A 248 -9.23 -25.78 28.54
N ILE A 249 -8.19 -25.52 29.34
CA ILE A 249 -7.38 -24.28 29.22
C ILE A 249 -6.83 -24.11 27.79
N LYS A 250 -6.52 -25.21 27.09
CA LYS A 250 -6.06 -25.19 25.69
C LYS A 250 -7.15 -24.72 24.72
N GLU A 251 -8.39 -25.11 24.94
CA GLU A 251 -9.53 -24.68 24.12
C GLU A 251 -9.90 -23.23 24.41
N TRP A 252 -9.91 -22.81 25.68
CA TRP A 252 -10.08 -21.40 26.06
C TRP A 252 -9.02 -20.49 25.42
N VAL A 253 -7.74 -20.89 25.44
CA VAL A 253 -6.66 -20.16 24.75
C VAL A 253 -6.86 -20.16 23.24
N SER A 254 -7.29 -21.27 22.63
CA SER A 254 -7.54 -21.34 21.18
C SER A 254 -8.70 -20.43 20.74
N ILE A 255 -9.83 -20.49 21.44
CA ILE A 255 -10.98 -19.61 21.23
C ILE A 255 -10.56 -18.14 21.43
N GLY A 256 -9.84 -17.84 22.51
CA GLY A 256 -9.36 -16.48 22.83
C GLY A 256 -8.43 -15.91 21.76
N VAL A 257 -7.46 -16.69 21.26
CA VAL A 257 -6.52 -16.26 20.21
C VAL A 257 -7.25 -16.01 18.88
N ARG A 258 -8.10 -16.94 18.43
CA ARG A 258 -8.90 -16.74 17.21
C ARG A 258 -9.75 -15.48 17.31
N ASN A 259 -10.54 -15.37 18.39
CA ASN A 259 -11.47 -14.28 18.58
C ASN A 259 -10.73 -12.94 18.65
N SER A 260 -9.57 -12.89 19.31
CA SER A 260 -8.69 -11.72 19.34
C SER A 260 -8.23 -11.30 17.93
N VAL A 261 -7.77 -12.25 17.10
CA VAL A 261 -7.31 -11.92 15.73
C VAL A 261 -8.47 -11.50 14.83
N LYS A 262 -9.65 -12.13 14.91
CA LYS A 262 -10.83 -11.64 14.17
C LYS A 262 -11.33 -10.28 14.67
N CYS A 263 -11.22 -9.97 15.96
CA CYS A 263 -11.47 -8.61 16.47
C CYS A 263 -10.49 -7.59 15.89
N LEU A 264 -9.21 -7.93 15.74
CA LEU A 264 -8.23 -7.07 15.05
C LEU A 264 -8.56 -6.91 13.55
N ILE A 265 -9.04 -7.95 12.88
CA ILE A 265 -9.55 -7.87 11.50
C ILE A 265 -10.79 -6.97 11.42
N PHE A 266 -11.72 -7.04 12.38
CA PHE A 266 -12.86 -6.12 12.46
C PHE A 266 -12.42 -4.66 12.67
N VAL A 267 -11.44 -4.40 13.54
CA VAL A 267 -10.86 -3.06 13.72
C VAL A 267 -10.19 -2.56 12.44
N PHE A 268 -9.44 -3.41 11.72
CA PHE A 268 -8.95 -3.10 10.36
C PHE A 268 -10.11 -2.69 9.45
N TYR A 269 -11.19 -3.48 9.43
CA TYR A 269 -12.35 -3.24 8.56
C TYR A 269 -13.10 -1.95 8.89
N VAL A 270 -13.17 -1.55 10.17
CA VAL A 270 -13.74 -0.24 10.56
C VAL A 270 -12.92 0.90 9.95
N PHE A 271 -11.59 0.90 10.12
CA PHE A 271 -10.72 1.91 9.53
C PHE A 271 -10.72 1.89 7.99
N PHE A 272 -10.69 0.71 7.37
CA PHE A 272 -10.80 0.52 5.92
C PHE A 272 -12.13 1.06 5.37
N THR A 273 -13.23 0.88 6.10
CA THR A 273 -14.55 1.40 5.72
C THR A 273 -14.61 2.93 5.85
N LEU A 274 -14.05 3.50 6.92
CA LEU A 274 -13.93 4.94 7.08
C LEU A 274 -13.05 5.56 5.98
N ASN A 275 -11.96 4.89 5.61
CA ASN A 275 -11.06 5.32 4.53
C ASN A 275 -11.75 5.29 3.16
N THR A 276 -12.43 4.18 2.83
CA THR A 276 -13.23 4.05 1.60
C THR A 276 -14.34 5.09 1.53
N LEU A 277 -15.04 5.34 2.66
CA LEU A 277 -16.07 6.39 2.76
C LEU A 277 -15.49 7.79 2.52
N LEU A 278 -14.36 8.13 3.15
CA LEU A 278 -13.69 9.42 2.98
C LEU A 278 -13.24 9.64 1.52
N PHE A 279 -12.62 8.63 0.90
CA PHE A 279 -12.24 8.67 -0.51
C PHE A 279 -13.45 8.82 -1.44
N THR A 280 -14.55 8.13 -1.13
CA THR A 280 -15.84 8.23 -1.86
C THR A 280 -16.42 9.65 -1.77
N ILE A 281 -16.34 10.29 -0.59
CA ILE A 281 -16.75 11.68 -0.38
C ILE A 281 -15.84 12.64 -1.16
N ASP A 282 -14.52 12.44 -1.12
CA ASP A 282 -13.55 13.33 -1.76
C ASP A 282 -13.67 13.31 -3.29
N VAL A 283 -13.65 12.12 -3.88
CA VAL A 283 -13.88 11.92 -5.33
C VAL A 283 -15.28 12.42 -5.69
N GLY A 284 -16.31 12.01 -4.94
CA GLY A 284 -17.71 12.41 -5.19
C GLY A 284 -17.98 13.91 -5.06
N SER A 285 -17.10 14.66 -4.39
CA SER A 285 -17.16 16.13 -4.30
C SER A 285 -16.43 16.79 -5.48
N LEU A 286 -15.28 16.24 -5.89
CA LEU A 286 -14.41 16.82 -6.90
C LEU A 286 -14.84 16.49 -8.33
N THR A 287 -15.30 15.27 -8.61
CA THR A 287 -15.68 14.84 -9.96
C THR A 287 -17.07 15.31 -10.40
N ARG A 288 -17.75 16.16 -9.62
CA ARG A 288 -19.05 16.77 -9.99
C ARG A 288 -18.93 17.89 -11.02
N GLY A 289 -17.77 18.55 -11.09
CA GLY A 289 -17.51 19.65 -12.04
C GLY A 289 -16.74 19.23 -13.30
N VAL A 290 -16.01 18.10 -13.25
CA VAL A 290 -15.21 17.59 -14.37
C VAL A 290 -16.15 17.10 -15.48
N LYS A 291 -15.97 17.61 -16.71
CA LYS A 291 -16.78 17.18 -17.87
C LYS A 291 -16.20 15.90 -18.46
N ASP A 292 -17.04 14.88 -18.66
CA ASP A 292 -16.72 13.74 -19.52
C ASP A 292 -16.72 14.22 -20.99
N VAL A 293 -15.54 14.64 -21.50
CA VAL A 293 -15.23 14.89 -22.92
C VAL A 293 -16.36 15.59 -23.72
N THR A 294 -16.58 16.89 -23.48
CA THR A 294 -17.30 17.75 -24.44
C THR A 294 -16.44 18.94 -24.87
N THR A 295 -16.19 19.02 -26.18
CA THR A 295 -15.27 19.98 -26.81
C THR A 295 -15.93 21.35 -27.02
N GLU A 296 -16.28 22.01 -25.92
CA GLU A 296 -16.79 23.38 -25.90
C GLU A 296 -15.68 24.34 -25.45
N ALA A 297 -15.56 25.50 -26.11
CA ALA A 297 -14.53 26.50 -25.79
C ALA A 297 -14.89 27.31 -24.53
N SER A 298 -14.77 26.69 -23.36
CA SER A 298 -14.84 27.37 -22.07
C SER A 298 -13.46 27.87 -21.63
N ALA A 299 -13.40 29.02 -20.97
CA ALA A 299 -12.16 29.67 -20.50
C ALA A 299 -11.34 28.83 -19.48
N SER A 300 -11.92 27.74 -18.99
CA SER A 300 -11.24 26.65 -18.29
C SER A 300 -11.67 25.31 -18.89
N TYR A 301 -10.73 24.39 -19.01
CA TYR A 301 -10.89 23.01 -19.49
C TYR A 301 -10.57 22.06 -18.33
N ASP A 302 -11.43 21.08 -18.06
CA ASP A 302 -11.28 20.13 -16.94
C ASP A 302 -11.94 18.79 -17.31
N ALA A 303 -11.14 17.81 -17.72
CA ALA A 303 -11.61 16.59 -18.39
C ALA A 303 -10.68 15.36 -18.18
N PHE A 304 -11.21 14.18 -18.50
CA PHE A 304 -10.48 12.90 -18.52
C PHE A 304 -10.20 12.45 -19.96
N HIS A 305 -8.94 12.13 -20.25
CA HIS A 305 -8.49 11.76 -21.58
C HIS A 305 -7.83 10.39 -21.64
N TRP A 306 -8.14 9.61 -22.68
CA TRP A 306 -7.49 8.34 -22.93
C TRP A 306 -6.06 8.53 -23.42
N VAL A 307 -5.20 7.54 -23.17
CA VAL A 307 -3.76 7.61 -23.44
C VAL A 307 -3.29 6.77 -24.63
N ASP A 308 -4.19 5.98 -25.20
CA ASP A 308 -3.95 5.07 -26.33
C ASP A 308 -5.29 4.72 -27.02
N LYS A 309 -5.23 3.93 -28.10
CA LYS A 309 -6.42 3.50 -28.87
C LYS A 309 -7.16 2.34 -28.21
N GLU A 310 -6.43 1.61 -27.37
CA GLU A 310 -6.83 0.44 -26.61
C GLU A 310 -7.61 0.83 -25.34
N HIS A 311 -7.64 2.13 -25.00
CA HIS A 311 -8.28 2.71 -23.83
C HIS A 311 -7.79 2.08 -22.51
N THR A 312 -6.47 1.93 -22.35
CA THR A 312 -5.89 1.25 -21.18
C THR A 312 -6.13 2.02 -19.88
N TYR A 313 -5.90 3.33 -19.87
CA TYR A 313 -6.17 4.23 -18.75
C TYR A 313 -6.39 5.70 -19.15
N GLN A 314 -6.88 6.53 -18.23
CA GLN A 314 -7.16 7.96 -18.45
C GLN A 314 -6.27 8.88 -17.60
N LEU A 315 -5.79 9.97 -18.22
CA LEU A 315 -5.19 11.10 -17.52
C LEU A 315 -6.24 12.17 -17.22
N HIS A 316 -6.12 12.82 -16.06
CA HIS A 316 -6.83 14.05 -15.72
C HIS A 316 -6.02 15.25 -16.21
N ILE A 317 -6.63 16.08 -17.07
CA ILE A 317 -6.00 17.25 -17.68
C ILE A 317 -6.87 18.48 -17.35
N THR A 318 -6.20 19.55 -16.92
CA THR A 318 -6.82 20.85 -16.63
C THR A 318 -6.06 21.94 -17.36
N CYS A 319 -6.75 22.82 -18.07
CA CYS A 319 -6.14 23.93 -18.80
C CYS A 319 -6.97 25.22 -18.71
N TYR A 320 -6.38 26.34 -19.08
CA TYR A 320 -6.97 27.68 -19.00
C TYR A 320 -6.57 28.51 -20.23
N GLY A 321 -7.46 29.43 -20.66
CA GLY A 321 -7.31 30.21 -21.90
C GLY A 321 -7.81 29.49 -23.16
N ASP A 322 -7.80 30.16 -24.32
CA ASP A 322 -8.29 29.58 -25.58
C ASP A 322 -7.24 28.67 -26.26
N LEU A 323 -7.32 27.38 -25.90
CA LEU A 323 -6.49 26.29 -26.42
C LEU A 323 -6.62 26.08 -27.95
N PHE A 324 -7.66 26.61 -28.59
CA PHE A 324 -8.00 26.37 -29.99
C PHE A 324 -7.89 27.63 -30.87
N ALA A 325 -7.54 28.78 -30.29
CA ALA A 325 -7.21 30.01 -31.00
C ALA A 325 -6.10 29.76 -32.05
N LYS A 326 -6.40 30.10 -33.31
CA LYS A 326 -5.55 29.90 -34.49
C LYS A 326 -4.73 31.15 -34.87
N GLU A 327 -4.59 32.09 -33.95
CA GLU A 327 -3.81 33.31 -34.17
C GLU A 327 -2.32 32.96 -34.31
N LYS A 328 -1.66 33.56 -35.30
CA LYS A 328 -0.26 33.25 -35.65
C LYS A 328 0.73 33.67 -34.57
N ASP A 329 0.39 34.72 -33.84
CA ASP A 329 1.28 35.41 -32.91
C ASP A 329 0.90 35.11 -31.43
N ALA A 330 -0.01 34.16 -31.19
CA ALA A 330 -0.46 33.79 -29.86
C ALA A 330 0.59 32.95 -29.12
N GLN A 331 0.86 33.34 -27.86
CA GLN A 331 1.85 32.71 -26.97
C GLN A 331 1.68 31.17 -26.90
N PRO A 332 2.79 30.39 -26.93
CA PRO A 332 2.71 28.93 -26.87
C PRO A 332 2.11 28.46 -25.53
N ILE A 333 1.34 27.38 -25.57
CA ILE A 333 0.62 26.86 -24.41
C ILE A 333 1.63 26.37 -23.38
N VAL A 334 1.64 26.96 -22.18
CA VAL A 334 2.53 26.56 -21.10
C VAL A 334 2.08 25.20 -20.55
N LEU A 335 2.83 24.13 -20.81
CA LEU A 335 2.53 22.78 -20.35
C LEU A 335 3.37 22.46 -19.11
N PHE A 336 2.76 22.40 -17.93
CA PHE A 336 3.46 22.21 -16.67
C PHE A 336 3.43 20.75 -16.18
N ASP A 337 4.61 20.24 -15.80
CA ASP A 337 4.84 18.93 -15.21
C ASP A 337 5.36 19.08 -13.76
N HIS A 338 4.64 18.47 -12.82
CA HIS A 338 4.70 18.74 -11.38
C HIS A 338 5.81 17.97 -10.64
N GLY A 339 6.02 18.26 -9.36
CA GLY A 339 7.08 17.65 -8.57
C GLY A 339 6.81 16.18 -8.21
N SER A 340 7.80 15.52 -7.62
CA SER A 340 7.71 14.10 -7.28
C SER A 340 6.68 13.83 -6.17
N LEU A 341 6.60 14.71 -5.17
CA LEU A 341 5.73 14.57 -4.00
C LEU A 341 4.54 15.56 -3.99
N ASP A 342 4.37 16.33 -5.06
CA ASP A 342 3.27 17.29 -5.22
C ASP A 342 2.50 17.10 -6.53
N THR A 343 1.54 17.98 -6.77
CA THR A 343 0.64 18.03 -7.94
C THR A 343 0.62 19.44 -8.48
N ALA A 344 0.03 19.65 -9.66
CA ALA A 344 -0.12 20.98 -10.23
C ALA A 344 -0.89 21.96 -9.31
N PHE A 345 -1.82 21.45 -8.49
CA PHE A 345 -2.55 22.24 -7.47
C PHE A 345 -1.63 22.95 -6.47
N LEU A 346 -0.44 22.41 -6.20
CA LEU A 346 0.57 23.05 -5.35
C LEU A 346 1.63 23.78 -6.19
N SER A 347 2.24 23.11 -7.16
CA SER A 347 3.46 23.57 -7.84
C SER A 347 3.25 24.43 -9.09
N ALA A 348 2.04 24.47 -9.67
CA ALA A 348 1.70 25.35 -10.81
C ALA A 348 1.16 26.74 -10.39
N THR A 349 1.01 26.99 -9.09
CA THR A 349 0.37 28.21 -8.54
C THR A 349 0.97 29.53 -9.04
N TRP A 350 2.29 29.58 -9.26
CA TRP A 350 2.99 30.73 -9.82
C TRP A 350 2.70 31.00 -11.31
N ILE A 351 2.31 29.98 -12.08
CA ILE A 351 1.84 30.10 -13.48
C ILE A 351 0.38 30.55 -13.48
N GLN A 352 -0.44 30.02 -12.56
CA GLN A 352 -1.81 30.47 -12.36
C GLN A 352 -1.89 31.97 -12.01
N GLU A 353 -0.96 32.48 -11.20
CA GLU A 353 -0.82 33.93 -10.96
C GLU A 353 -0.52 34.71 -12.25
N LEU A 354 0.38 34.22 -13.11
CA LEU A 354 0.69 34.87 -14.39
C LEU A 354 -0.50 34.87 -15.35
N TYR A 355 -1.32 33.82 -15.34
CA TYR A 355 -2.57 33.75 -16.10
C TYR A 355 -3.59 34.78 -15.62
N HIS A 356 -3.85 34.86 -14.30
CA HIS A 356 -4.75 35.87 -13.74
C HIS A 356 -4.26 37.32 -13.89
N LEU A 357 -2.96 37.51 -14.12
CA LEU A 357 -2.34 38.80 -14.47
C LEU A 357 -2.27 39.06 -16.00
N ASN A 358 -2.82 38.16 -16.83
CA ASN A 358 -2.76 38.22 -18.30
C ASN A 358 -1.32 38.33 -18.85
N ARG A 359 -0.31 37.75 -18.17
CA ARG A 359 1.07 37.62 -18.65
C ARG A 359 1.35 36.24 -19.26
N VAL A 360 0.57 35.23 -18.89
CA VAL A 360 0.50 33.94 -19.59
C VAL A 360 -0.91 33.79 -20.14
N ASP A 361 -1.05 33.73 -21.46
CA ASP A 361 -2.37 33.74 -22.10
C ASP A 361 -3.05 32.36 -21.99
N ARG A 362 -2.26 31.28 -21.97
CA ARG A 362 -2.73 29.88 -22.02
C ARG A 362 -1.80 28.94 -21.26
N TYR A 363 -2.35 28.09 -20.40
CA TYR A 363 -1.58 27.02 -19.75
C TYR A 363 -2.38 25.74 -19.53
N CYS A 364 -1.66 24.62 -19.51
CA CYS A 364 -2.16 23.27 -19.24
C CYS A 364 -1.35 22.61 -18.12
N THR A 365 -2.04 21.84 -17.30
CA THR A 365 -1.51 21.00 -16.24
C THR A 365 -2.12 19.61 -16.37
N TYR A 366 -1.34 18.56 -16.11
CA TYR A 366 -1.87 17.20 -16.04
C TYR A 366 -1.35 16.52 -14.78
N GLU A 367 -2.11 15.57 -14.27
CA GLU A 367 -1.69 14.73 -13.15
C GLU A 367 -1.13 13.41 -13.69
N ARG A 368 0.10 13.04 -13.30
CA ARG A 368 0.71 11.77 -13.74
C ARG A 368 -0.07 10.53 -13.27
N PRO A 369 0.13 9.33 -13.87
CA PRO A 369 -0.66 8.15 -13.53
C PRO A 369 -0.64 7.79 -12.03
N GLY A 370 -1.82 7.66 -11.45
CA GLY A 370 -2.05 7.42 -10.03
C GLY A 370 -1.86 8.62 -9.09
N TYR A 371 -1.66 9.84 -9.61
CA TYR A 371 -1.84 11.11 -8.88
C TYR A 371 -3.30 11.60 -9.01
N GLY A 372 -3.67 12.63 -8.25
CA GLY A 372 -4.90 13.41 -8.43
C GLY A 372 -6.15 12.58 -8.74
N LEU A 373 -6.82 12.92 -9.84
CA LEU A 373 -7.92 12.15 -10.45
C LEU A 373 -7.48 11.31 -11.68
N SER A 374 -6.17 11.23 -11.97
CA SER A 374 -5.64 10.35 -13.03
C SER A 374 -5.69 8.88 -12.64
N ASP A 375 -5.89 8.01 -13.62
CA ASP A 375 -5.93 6.57 -13.41
C ASP A 375 -4.57 5.98 -13.05
N SER A 376 -4.57 4.86 -12.36
CA SER A 376 -3.38 4.03 -12.16
C SER A 376 -2.93 3.40 -13.47
N ALA A 377 -1.67 3.60 -13.86
CA ALA A 377 -1.07 2.87 -14.98
C ALA A 377 -0.80 1.39 -14.61
N PRO A 378 -0.88 0.46 -15.60
CA PRO A 378 -0.40 -0.92 -15.45
C PRO A 378 1.13 -0.98 -15.43
N ALA A 379 1.69 -2.09 -14.94
CA ALA A 379 3.15 -2.29 -14.88
C ALA A 379 3.71 -2.92 -16.18
N PRO A 380 4.96 -2.63 -16.57
CA PRO A 380 5.88 -1.61 -16.01
C PRO A 380 5.51 -0.18 -16.46
N VAL A 381 6.10 0.82 -15.81
CA VAL A 381 5.92 2.24 -16.17
C VAL A 381 7.28 2.90 -16.39
N SER A 382 7.48 3.65 -17.47
CA SER A 382 8.68 4.49 -17.69
C SER A 382 8.33 5.93 -18.03
N ILE A 383 9.30 6.84 -17.94
CA ILE A 383 9.13 8.25 -18.34
C ILE A 383 8.73 8.35 -19.83
N ALA A 384 9.31 7.53 -20.72
CA ALA A 384 8.89 7.50 -22.12
C ALA A 384 7.42 7.07 -22.28
N MET A 385 6.96 6.06 -21.53
CA MET A 385 5.57 5.59 -21.60
C MET A 385 4.59 6.66 -21.13
N VAL A 386 4.92 7.42 -20.08
CA VAL A 386 4.07 8.54 -19.60
C VAL A 386 4.10 9.71 -20.59
N ALA A 387 5.24 9.98 -21.23
CA ALA A 387 5.34 11.01 -22.26
C ALA A 387 4.55 10.65 -23.54
N ASP A 388 4.56 9.39 -23.97
CA ASP A 388 3.72 8.90 -25.08
C ASP A 388 2.22 8.98 -24.73
N ALA A 389 1.85 8.53 -23.52
CA ALA A 389 0.50 8.62 -22.99
C ALA A 389 -0.04 10.07 -22.94
N LEU A 390 0.77 11.01 -22.47
CA LEU A 390 0.46 12.44 -22.46
C LEU A 390 0.34 13.00 -23.89
N THR A 391 1.22 12.57 -24.80
CA THR A 391 1.19 13.00 -26.21
C THR A 391 -0.13 12.60 -26.87
N TYR A 392 -0.57 11.36 -26.68
CA TYR A 392 -1.85 10.89 -27.21
C TYR A 392 -3.03 11.61 -26.55
N ALA A 393 -3.04 11.71 -25.21
CA ALA A 393 -4.11 12.36 -24.47
C ALA A 393 -4.30 13.84 -24.86
N LEU A 394 -3.21 14.58 -25.09
CA LEU A 394 -3.27 15.97 -25.58
C LEU A 394 -3.66 16.03 -27.07
N VAL A 395 -2.90 15.38 -27.95
CA VAL A 395 -2.97 15.61 -29.40
C VAL A 395 -4.10 14.83 -30.07
N GLU A 396 -4.36 13.60 -29.63
CA GLU A 396 -5.31 12.69 -30.25
C GLU A 396 -6.64 12.55 -29.52
N ASP A 397 -6.72 12.74 -28.21
CA ASP A 397 -8.00 12.73 -27.49
C ASP A 397 -8.53 14.16 -27.26
N ALA A 398 -7.80 15.00 -26.52
CA ALA A 398 -8.19 16.39 -26.23
C ALA A 398 -8.10 17.35 -27.44
N LYS A 399 -7.37 16.95 -28.50
CA LYS A 399 -7.04 17.74 -29.70
C LYS A 399 -6.27 19.05 -29.44
N ILE A 400 -5.60 19.16 -28.30
CA ILE A 400 -4.68 20.25 -27.92
C ILE A 400 -3.33 19.98 -28.59
N LYS A 401 -3.00 20.72 -29.66
CA LYS A 401 -1.85 20.41 -30.53
C LYS A 401 -0.57 21.22 -30.29
N GLY A 402 -0.62 22.23 -29.42
CA GLY A 402 0.47 23.19 -29.23
C GLY A 402 0.45 24.34 -30.26
N PRO A 403 1.56 25.08 -30.44
CA PRO A 403 2.88 24.82 -29.85
C PRO A 403 2.87 24.95 -28.32
N PHE A 404 3.76 24.19 -27.66
CA PHE A 404 3.91 24.13 -26.22
C PHE A 404 5.22 24.78 -25.75
N SER A 405 5.16 25.42 -24.58
CA SER A 405 6.32 25.78 -23.75
C SER A 405 6.31 24.87 -22.53
N VAL A 406 7.20 23.88 -22.49
CA VAL A 406 7.14 22.80 -21.48
C VAL A 406 7.91 23.20 -20.24
N VAL A 407 7.25 23.18 -19.07
CA VAL A 407 7.83 23.60 -17.79
C VAL A 407 7.85 22.42 -16.83
N GLY A 408 9.03 21.86 -16.55
CA GLY A 408 9.18 20.72 -15.67
C GLY A 408 9.82 21.10 -14.33
N TYR A 409 9.13 20.84 -13.23
CA TYR A 409 9.64 21.03 -11.86
C TYR A 409 10.12 19.71 -11.24
N ASP A 410 11.28 19.72 -10.55
CA ASP A 410 11.79 18.55 -9.81
C ASP A 410 11.91 17.30 -10.73
N ILE A 411 11.25 16.17 -10.44
CA ILE A 411 11.24 15.02 -11.35
C ILE A 411 10.54 15.32 -12.69
N GLY A 412 9.58 16.25 -12.69
CA GLY A 412 8.87 16.72 -13.89
C GLY A 412 9.82 17.30 -14.95
N GLY A 413 11.01 17.78 -14.56
CA GLY A 413 12.06 18.18 -15.49
C GLY A 413 12.65 17.04 -16.34
N LEU A 414 12.60 15.79 -15.85
CA LEU A 414 12.99 14.61 -16.64
C LEU A 414 11.85 14.17 -17.59
N TYR A 415 10.60 14.29 -17.16
CA TYR A 415 9.43 14.06 -18.02
C TYR A 415 9.37 15.11 -19.15
N ALA A 416 9.59 16.39 -18.84
CA ALA A 416 9.67 17.48 -19.81
C ALA A 416 10.73 17.24 -20.89
N GLN A 417 11.94 16.79 -20.51
CA GLN A 417 13.01 16.42 -21.45
C GLN A 417 12.57 15.32 -22.42
N VAL A 418 11.96 14.24 -21.93
CA VAL A 418 11.57 13.09 -22.76
C VAL A 418 10.34 13.40 -23.62
N PHE A 419 9.36 14.14 -23.10
CA PHE A 419 8.20 14.62 -23.86
C PHE A 419 8.64 15.53 -25.02
N THR A 420 9.56 16.47 -24.76
CA THR A 420 10.13 17.36 -25.76
C THR A 420 10.92 16.59 -26.82
N ALA A 421 11.78 15.64 -26.41
CA ALA A 421 12.54 14.78 -27.32
C ALA A 421 11.67 13.82 -28.16
N LYS A 422 10.38 13.66 -27.82
CA LYS A 422 9.37 12.95 -28.62
C LYS A 422 8.53 13.87 -29.51
N ASN A 423 8.42 15.17 -29.18
CA ASN A 423 7.50 16.13 -29.79
C ASN A 423 8.19 17.45 -30.23
N LEU A 424 9.37 17.35 -30.85
CA LEU A 424 10.12 18.53 -31.35
C LEU A 424 9.31 19.39 -32.36
N ASP A 425 8.31 18.81 -33.01
CA ASP A 425 7.40 19.47 -33.94
C ASP A 425 6.28 20.28 -33.24
N LYS A 426 6.09 20.08 -31.93
CA LYS A 426 5.02 20.71 -31.13
C LYS A 426 5.55 21.49 -29.92
N VAL A 427 6.84 21.41 -29.61
CA VAL A 427 7.45 22.13 -28.47
C VAL A 427 8.40 23.21 -28.99
N GLU A 428 8.09 24.48 -28.68
CA GLU A 428 8.97 25.61 -29.02
C GLU A 428 10.14 25.72 -28.03
N SER A 429 9.82 25.56 -26.74
CA SER A 429 10.75 25.86 -25.65
C SER A 429 10.54 24.97 -24.42
N MET A 430 11.56 24.92 -23.57
CA MET A 430 11.56 24.15 -22.33
C MET A 430 12.16 24.96 -21.16
N LEU A 431 11.51 24.91 -20.01
CA LEU A 431 11.99 25.48 -18.74
C LEU A 431 12.19 24.35 -17.73
N LEU A 432 13.43 24.17 -17.27
CA LEU A 432 13.77 23.21 -16.22
C LEU A 432 13.90 23.94 -14.87
N VAL A 433 12.98 23.69 -13.95
CA VAL A 433 12.90 24.33 -12.63
C VAL A 433 13.33 23.34 -11.56
N GLU A 434 14.50 23.52 -10.96
CA GLU A 434 15.05 22.59 -9.95
C GLU A 434 15.01 21.12 -10.43
N SER A 435 15.20 20.91 -11.73
CA SER A 435 15.01 19.61 -12.39
C SER A 435 15.99 18.56 -11.87
N TRP A 436 15.54 17.33 -11.70
CA TRP A 436 16.43 16.19 -11.49
C TRP A 436 17.39 15.99 -12.68
N HIS A 437 18.53 15.38 -12.39
CA HIS A 437 19.46 14.81 -13.38
C HIS A 437 19.28 13.29 -13.45
N GLU A 438 19.58 12.67 -14.59
CA GLU A 438 19.31 11.24 -14.78
C GLU A 438 20.09 10.32 -13.83
N ASP A 439 21.23 10.74 -13.28
CA ASP A 439 22.01 9.94 -12.32
C ASP A 439 21.21 9.56 -11.05
N ILE A 440 20.23 10.41 -10.68
CA ILE A 440 19.27 10.17 -9.58
C ILE A 440 18.38 8.95 -9.90
N LEU A 441 18.23 8.58 -11.17
CA LEU A 441 17.56 7.35 -11.60
C LEU A 441 18.47 6.11 -11.46
N LEU A 442 19.79 6.21 -11.64
CA LEU A 442 20.74 5.09 -11.53
C LEU A 442 21.16 4.75 -10.09
N LYS A 443 21.82 5.67 -9.38
CA LYS A 443 22.74 5.31 -8.27
C LYS A 443 22.01 4.55 -7.15
N ASN A 444 22.46 3.33 -6.88
CA ASN A 444 22.01 2.41 -5.83
C ASN A 444 20.71 1.59 -6.07
N TYR A 445 20.34 1.21 -7.30
CA TYR A 445 19.13 0.38 -7.60
C TYR A 445 18.84 -0.75 -6.58
N LEU A 446 19.80 -1.63 -6.29
CA LEU A 446 19.61 -2.73 -5.33
C LEU A 446 19.50 -2.26 -3.87
N GLN A 447 20.33 -1.30 -3.45
CA GLN A 447 20.31 -0.76 -2.08
C GLN A 447 19.05 0.10 -1.80
N ARG A 448 18.29 0.51 -2.83
CA ARG A 448 16.97 1.16 -2.68
C ARG A 448 15.85 0.18 -2.31
N LEU A 449 16.03 -1.12 -2.57
CA LEU A 449 15.08 -2.18 -2.23
C LEU A 449 15.28 -2.72 -0.80
N LEU A 450 16.47 -2.52 -0.24
CA LEU A 450 16.87 -2.95 1.10
C LEU A 450 16.97 -1.75 2.07
N PRO A 451 17.03 -1.95 3.40
CA PRO A 451 17.34 -0.86 4.33
C PRO A 451 18.70 -0.19 3.98
N PRO A 452 18.85 1.12 4.21
CA PRO A 452 20.11 1.81 3.96
C PRO A 452 21.20 1.33 4.94
N ASP A 453 22.36 1.02 4.39
CA ASP A 453 23.58 0.84 5.18
C ASP A 453 24.06 2.21 5.71
N LYS A 454 24.80 2.22 6.83
CA LYS A 454 25.22 3.44 7.55
C LYS A 454 26.69 3.79 7.42
N ASP A 455 27.53 2.85 6.98
CA ASP A 455 28.98 2.93 7.24
C ASP A 455 29.80 3.48 6.06
N ASN A 456 29.18 3.80 4.91
CA ASN A 456 29.86 4.43 3.78
C ASN A 456 30.22 5.90 4.07
N LYS A 457 31.51 6.22 3.94
CA LYS A 457 32.09 7.58 4.03
C LYS A 457 32.77 8.00 2.72
N ASP A 458 32.18 7.62 1.59
CA ASP A 458 32.61 8.05 0.26
C ASP A 458 32.17 9.53 0.05
N PRO A 459 33.07 10.47 -0.29
CA PRO A 459 32.71 11.86 -0.54
C PRO A 459 31.85 12.05 -1.80
N ASP A 460 31.86 11.09 -2.74
CA ASP A 460 30.96 11.04 -3.89
C ASP A 460 29.64 10.28 -3.58
N ASP A 461 29.36 9.96 -2.31
CA ASP A 461 28.13 9.26 -1.92
C ASP A 461 26.89 10.17 -1.91
N VAL A 462 26.10 9.96 -2.96
CA VAL A 462 24.78 10.57 -3.20
C VAL A 462 23.73 10.11 -2.15
N SER A 463 24.07 9.21 -1.22
CA SER A 463 23.25 8.93 -0.02
C SER A 463 23.00 10.21 0.81
N ASN A 464 23.92 11.18 0.78
CA ASN A 464 23.79 12.50 1.40
C ASN A 464 23.11 13.55 0.49
N LEU A 465 22.23 13.13 -0.42
CA LEU A 465 21.27 14.05 -1.03
C LEU A 465 20.46 14.80 0.04
N PRO A 466 20.19 16.10 -0.17
CA PRO A 466 19.24 16.87 0.64
C PRO A 466 17.89 16.14 0.74
N VAL A 467 17.24 16.24 1.91
CA VAL A 467 16.00 15.50 2.24
C VAL A 467 14.90 15.80 1.22
N GLU A 468 14.89 17.02 0.70
CA GLU A 468 14.00 17.53 -0.36
C GLU A 468 14.06 16.69 -1.65
N ILE A 469 15.25 16.20 -2.02
CA ILE A 469 15.52 15.46 -3.28
C ILE A 469 15.68 13.95 -2.99
N LYS A 470 15.53 13.52 -1.73
CA LYS A 470 15.86 12.15 -1.30
C LYS A 470 14.77 11.16 -1.71
N ARG A 471 15.04 10.38 -2.77
CA ARG A 471 14.16 9.35 -3.30
C ARG A 471 13.77 8.33 -2.22
N HIS A 472 12.50 7.94 -2.22
CA HIS A 472 11.94 7.02 -1.24
C HIS A 472 12.38 5.56 -1.48
N ASN A 473 12.69 4.87 -0.37
CA ASN A 473 13.07 3.46 -0.34
C ASN A 473 11.87 2.55 -0.70
N GLY A 474 12.09 1.54 -1.55
CA GLY A 474 11.03 0.64 -2.04
C GLY A 474 10.35 -0.15 -0.92
N PHE A 475 11.11 -0.71 0.02
CA PHE A 475 10.57 -1.43 1.18
C PHE A 475 9.75 -0.50 2.10
N LYS A 476 10.19 0.75 2.28
CA LYS A 476 9.42 1.76 3.03
C LYS A 476 8.08 2.06 2.35
N LEU A 477 8.10 2.27 1.02
CA LEU A 477 6.89 2.51 0.23
C LEU A 477 5.91 1.33 0.26
N TRP A 478 6.42 0.10 0.18
CA TRP A 478 5.62 -1.12 0.30
C TRP A 478 4.85 -1.17 1.64
N TRP A 479 5.56 -0.93 2.75
CA TRP A 479 4.95 -0.91 4.07
C TRP A 479 3.97 0.27 4.24
N GLN A 480 4.33 1.47 3.77
CA GLN A 480 3.40 2.62 3.72
C GLN A 480 2.13 2.30 2.91
N GLY A 481 2.26 1.52 1.83
CA GLY A 481 1.16 1.06 1.01
C GLY A 481 0.16 0.20 1.78
N ILE A 482 0.64 -0.85 2.47
CA ILE A 482 -0.19 -1.71 3.32
C ILE A 482 -0.94 -0.88 4.37
N TRP A 483 -0.24 0.02 5.08
CA TRP A 483 -0.86 0.86 6.12
C TRP A 483 -1.76 1.98 5.59
N SER A 484 -1.62 2.38 4.32
CA SER A 484 -2.51 3.38 3.68
C SER A 484 -3.96 2.92 3.60
N THR A 485 -4.20 1.61 3.57
CA THR A 485 -5.55 1.01 3.52
C THR A 485 -6.40 1.36 4.74
N LEU A 486 -5.78 1.61 5.91
CA LEU A 486 -6.47 2.08 7.12
C LEU A 486 -6.82 3.58 7.09
N GLY A 487 -6.20 4.37 6.22
CA GLY A 487 -6.49 5.80 6.07
C GLY A 487 -6.21 6.70 7.29
N ILE A 488 -5.57 6.21 8.36
CA ILE A 488 -5.48 6.91 9.67
C ILE A 488 -5.03 8.37 9.52
N LYS A 489 -4.03 8.65 8.66
CA LYS A 489 -3.54 10.01 8.42
C LYS A 489 -4.58 10.89 7.71
N LEU A 490 -5.28 10.35 6.71
CA LEU A 490 -6.37 11.03 6.00
C LEU A 490 -7.56 11.31 6.94
N GLN A 491 -7.89 10.37 7.84
CA GLN A 491 -8.91 10.58 8.89
C GLN A 491 -8.52 11.73 9.83
N THR A 492 -7.28 11.74 10.35
CA THR A 492 -6.81 12.84 11.20
C THR A 492 -6.77 14.19 10.47
N SER A 493 -6.55 14.21 9.15
CA SER A 493 -6.38 15.47 8.43
C SER A 493 -7.70 16.22 8.19
N TRP A 494 -8.82 15.50 8.00
CA TRP A 494 -10.14 16.14 7.93
C TRP A 494 -10.73 16.44 9.32
N LEU A 495 -10.56 15.52 10.29
CA LEU A 495 -11.12 15.67 11.64
C LEU A 495 -10.40 16.71 12.50
N LEU A 496 -9.05 16.75 12.46
CA LEU A 496 -8.24 17.56 13.38
C LEU A 496 -7.55 18.76 12.72
N ALA A 497 -7.21 18.65 11.43
CA ALA A 497 -6.54 19.71 10.67
C ALA A 497 -7.47 20.45 9.68
N HIS A 498 -8.75 20.03 9.59
CA HIS A 498 -9.78 20.61 8.73
C HIS A 498 -9.39 20.73 7.24
N HIS A 499 -8.57 19.81 6.75
CA HIS A 499 -8.21 19.74 5.33
C HIS A 499 -9.44 19.41 4.47
N GLY A 500 -9.55 20.03 3.29
CA GLY A 500 -10.61 19.74 2.31
C GLY A 500 -10.24 18.63 1.33
N SER A 501 -11.20 18.19 0.50
CA SER A 501 -10.97 17.12 -0.49
C SER A 501 -9.87 17.44 -1.50
N LYS A 502 -9.72 18.70 -1.92
CA LYS A 502 -8.59 19.12 -2.77
C LYS A 502 -7.24 18.86 -2.09
N GLU A 503 -7.15 19.07 -0.79
CA GLU A 503 -5.93 18.86 -0.02
C GLU A 503 -5.58 17.37 0.13
N ARG A 504 -6.58 16.49 0.10
CA ARG A 504 -6.42 15.02 0.16
C ARG A 504 -6.16 14.31 -1.16
N LEU A 505 -6.68 14.82 -2.29
CA LEU A 505 -6.40 14.23 -3.60
C LEU A 505 -5.29 14.94 -4.39
N PHE A 506 -5.03 16.21 -4.11
CA PHE A 506 -4.00 16.98 -4.83
C PHE A 506 -2.97 17.65 -3.88
N GLY A 507 -3.42 18.18 -2.74
CA GLY A 507 -2.55 18.85 -1.77
C GLY A 507 -1.68 17.91 -0.93
N ARG A 508 -1.22 18.41 0.24
CA ARG A 508 -0.12 17.79 1.01
C ARG A 508 -0.40 16.38 1.51
N ASP A 509 -1.66 15.97 1.57
CA ASP A 509 -2.07 14.66 2.10
C ASP A 509 -2.10 13.56 1.03
N LEU A 510 -1.89 13.89 -0.26
CA LEU A 510 -1.79 12.91 -1.36
C LEU A 510 -0.77 11.80 -1.06
N GLN A 511 0.30 12.14 -0.33
CA GLN A 511 1.34 11.19 0.11
C GLN A 511 0.81 10.00 0.95
N TYR A 512 -0.42 10.09 1.49
CA TYR A 512 -1.07 9.03 2.26
C TYR A 512 -2.09 8.21 1.44
N GLN A 513 -2.36 8.59 0.18
CA GLN A 513 -3.30 7.89 -0.69
C GLN A 513 -2.68 6.60 -1.25
N GLY A 514 -3.38 5.46 -1.10
CA GLY A 514 -2.88 4.16 -1.57
C GLY A 514 -2.59 4.10 -3.08
N LYS A 515 -3.33 4.86 -3.89
CA LYS A 515 -3.11 5.02 -5.34
C LYS A 515 -1.75 5.66 -5.66
N PHE A 516 -1.44 6.77 -4.98
CA PHE A 516 -0.16 7.48 -5.12
C PHE A 516 1.01 6.63 -4.61
N ILE A 517 0.86 5.98 -3.45
CA ILE A 517 1.92 5.15 -2.86
C ILE A 517 2.24 3.94 -3.76
N ARG A 518 1.22 3.34 -4.41
CA ARG A 518 1.39 2.31 -5.44
C ARG A 518 2.22 2.84 -6.62
N SER A 519 1.85 3.99 -7.19
CA SER A 519 2.62 4.61 -8.29
C SER A 519 4.07 4.90 -7.88
N LYS A 520 4.31 5.38 -6.64
CA LYS A 520 5.67 5.59 -6.15
C LYS A 520 6.47 4.30 -5.93
N PHE A 521 5.81 3.21 -5.55
CA PHE A 521 6.46 1.90 -5.49
C PHE A 521 6.83 1.39 -6.90
N LEU A 522 5.92 1.52 -7.89
CA LEU A 522 6.18 1.20 -9.29
C LEU A 522 7.32 2.03 -9.90
N GLU A 523 7.37 3.34 -9.63
CA GLU A 523 8.47 4.23 -10.02
C GLU A 523 9.82 3.72 -9.46
N SER A 524 9.83 3.20 -8.23
CA SER A 524 11.04 2.70 -7.59
C SER A 524 11.51 1.38 -8.23
N VAL A 525 10.60 0.40 -8.32
CA VAL A 525 10.89 -0.98 -8.75
C VAL A 525 11.07 -1.10 -10.26
N THR A 526 10.10 -0.68 -11.09
CA THR A 526 10.12 -0.94 -12.54
C THR A 526 10.73 0.21 -13.33
N SER A 527 10.48 1.45 -12.91
CA SER A 527 10.73 2.62 -13.76
C SER A 527 12.18 3.06 -13.80
N SER A 528 12.93 2.90 -12.71
CA SER A 528 14.20 3.60 -12.51
C SER A 528 15.26 3.31 -13.59
N LEU A 529 15.45 2.06 -14.01
CA LEU A 529 16.41 1.72 -15.07
C LEU A 529 15.90 1.98 -16.50
N LEU A 530 14.60 1.85 -16.73
CA LEU A 530 13.98 2.15 -18.04
C LEU A 530 14.05 3.65 -18.31
N SER A 531 13.53 4.45 -17.38
CA SER A 531 13.48 5.90 -17.44
C SER A 531 14.86 6.56 -17.53
N TYR A 532 15.92 5.93 -16.99
CA TYR A 532 17.29 6.39 -17.21
C TYR A 532 17.69 6.33 -18.69
N LYS A 533 17.41 5.20 -19.35
CA LYS A 533 17.68 5.02 -20.78
C LYS A 533 16.80 5.95 -21.62
N ASP A 534 15.54 6.15 -21.24
CA ASP A 534 14.62 7.06 -21.91
C ASP A 534 15.17 8.50 -21.96
N VAL A 535 15.68 9.00 -20.83
CA VAL A 535 16.26 10.35 -20.75
C VAL A 535 17.55 10.45 -21.56
N LEU A 536 18.48 9.50 -21.43
CA LEU A 536 19.72 9.49 -22.22
C LEU A 536 19.45 9.48 -23.74
N ASN A 537 18.54 8.60 -24.19
CA ASN A 537 18.15 8.51 -25.60
C ASN A 537 17.45 9.79 -26.11
N GLY A 538 16.93 10.62 -25.20
CA GLY A 538 16.33 11.92 -25.51
C GLY A 538 17.34 13.05 -25.70
N LYS A 539 18.47 13.06 -24.96
CA LYS A 539 19.37 14.23 -24.87
C LYS A 539 19.85 14.77 -26.21
N GLU A 540 20.29 13.90 -27.12
CA GLU A 540 20.79 14.31 -28.44
C GLU A 540 19.76 15.06 -29.29
N LYS A 541 18.46 14.83 -29.06
CA LYS A 541 17.38 15.51 -29.77
C LYS A 541 17.07 16.91 -29.23
N LEU A 542 17.52 17.25 -28.03
CA LEU A 542 17.22 18.52 -27.36
C LEU A 542 18.15 19.67 -27.76
N ARG A 543 19.22 19.37 -28.52
CA ARG A 543 20.28 20.31 -28.95
C ARG A 543 19.76 21.61 -29.56
N ASP A 544 18.59 21.57 -30.21
CA ASP A 544 18.00 22.68 -30.96
C ASP A 544 16.80 23.37 -30.27
N ILE A 545 16.41 22.96 -29.07
CA ILE A 545 15.24 23.51 -28.35
C ILE A 545 15.64 24.75 -27.54
N LYS A 546 14.81 25.80 -27.56
CA LYS A 546 14.98 27.03 -26.78
C LYS A 546 14.83 26.71 -25.28
N LEU A 547 15.91 26.78 -24.51
CA LEU A 547 15.99 26.24 -23.14
C LEU A 547 16.30 27.33 -22.11
N SER A 548 15.64 27.30 -20.95
CA SER A 548 16.08 28.00 -19.75
C SER A 548 16.14 27.04 -18.55
N VAL A 549 17.10 27.26 -17.65
CA VAL A 549 17.25 26.50 -16.40
C VAL A 549 17.15 27.45 -15.21
N ALA A 550 16.37 27.09 -14.20
CA ALA A 550 16.17 27.88 -12.99
C ALA A 550 16.42 27.03 -11.74
N SER A 551 17.33 27.47 -10.85
CA SER A 551 17.86 26.63 -9.76
C SER A 551 17.98 27.38 -8.42
N SER A 552 17.77 26.69 -7.31
CA SER A 552 17.83 27.22 -5.94
C SER A 552 19.25 27.52 -5.48
N ASN A 553 19.50 28.75 -5.05
CA ASN A 553 20.78 29.10 -4.42
C ASN A 553 21.01 28.38 -3.07
N GLN A 554 19.96 27.91 -2.39
CA GLN A 554 20.08 27.15 -1.15
C GLN A 554 20.48 25.70 -1.42
N LEU A 555 19.90 25.03 -2.42
CA LEU A 555 20.28 23.65 -2.75
C LEU A 555 21.66 23.55 -3.40
N ILE A 556 22.04 24.51 -4.25
CA ILE A 556 23.41 24.62 -4.78
C ILE A 556 24.44 24.78 -3.62
N LYS A 557 24.08 25.50 -2.55
CA LYS A 557 24.92 25.61 -1.33
C LYS A 557 24.91 24.34 -0.46
N LYS A 558 23.80 23.59 -0.43
CA LYS A 558 23.69 22.32 0.31
C LYS A 558 24.42 21.17 -0.38
N SER A 559 24.50 21.17 -1.71
CA SER A 559 25.15 20.12 -2.50
C SER A 559 25.87 20.71 -3.72
N PRO A 560 27.22 20.70 -3.75
CA PRO A 560 27.99 21.06 -4.94
C PRO A 560 27.62 20.20 -6.15
N GLN A 561 27.30 18.92 -5.93
CA GLN A 561 26.90 18.01 -7.00
C GLN A 561 25.53 18.38 -7.61
N TRP A 562 24.59 18.90 -6.82
CA TRP A 562 23.37 19.52 -7.37
C TRP A 562 23.74 20.70 -8.27
N GLY A 563 24.65 21.57 -7.83
CA GLY A 563 25.15 22.69 -8.65
C GLY A 563 25.84 22.27 -9.96
N ASN A 564 26.56 21.15 -9.96
CA ASN A 564 27.14 20.56 -11.17
C ASN A 564 26.05 20.02 -12.10
N TRP A 565 25.11 19.22 -11.60
CA TRP A 565 23.98 18.70 -12.38
C TRP A 565 23.11 19.81 -12.97
N GLN A 566 22.78 20.86 -12.21
CA GLN A 566 22.04 22.02 -12.73
C GLN A 566 22.82 22.73 -13.86
N ARG A 567 24.16 22.81 -13.75
CA ARG A 567 25.04 23.32 -14.81
C ARG A 567 25.11 22.39 -16.02
N ASP A 568 25.01 21.08 -15.86
CA ASP A 568 25.03 20.12 -16.96
C ASP A 568 23.70 20.09 -17.71
N LEU A 569 22.57 20.34 -17.04
CA LEU A 569 21.28 20.56 -17.69
C LEU A 569 21.27 21.77 -18.63
N THR A 570 22.09 22.81 -18.40
CA THR A 570 22.20 23.96 -19.32
C THR A 570 22.84 23.58 -20.67
N LYS A 571 23.55 22.45 -20.72
CA LYS A 571 24.26 21.94 -21.91
C LYS A 571 23.40 21.05 -22.80
N LEU A 572 22.15 20.77 -22.41
CA LEU A 572 21.20 19.96 -23.20
C LEU A 572 20.86 20.61 -24.55
N SER A 573 21.00 21.94 -24.65
CA SER A 573 20.73 22.71 -25.85
C SER A 573 21.87 23.67 -26.19
N ALA A 574 22.10 23.88 -27.48
CA ALA A 574 22.93 24.97 -27.99
C ALA A 574 22.18 26.33 -27.98
N LYS A 575 20.85 26.32 -27.77
CA LYS A 575 19.98 27.49 -27.69
C LYS A 575 19.49 27.76 -26.26
N THR A 576 20.29 27.40 -25.26
CA THR A 576 20.03 27.76 -23.86
C THR A 576 20.16 29.28 -23.67
N GLN A 577 19.08 29.93 -23.24
CA GLN A 577 19.00 31.40 -23.11
C GLN A 577 19.59 31.89 -21.79
N GLU A 578 19.24 31.26 -20.67
CA GLU A 578 19.78 31.59 -19.35
C GLU A 578 19.84 30.40 -18.39
N TRP A 579 20.77 30.48 -17.44
CA TRP A 579 20.74 29.71 -16.20
C TRP A 579 20.56 30.67 -15.03
N LYS A 580 19.34 30.75 -14.51
CA LYS A 580 18.97 31.67 -13.45
C LYS A 580 19.09 31.00 -12.08
N ILE A 581 20.05 31.46 -11.29
CA ILE A 581 20.12 31.14 -9.87
C ILE A 581 19.09 32.02 -9.13
N LEU A 582 18.13 31.37 -8.48
CA LEU A 582 17.01 31.94 -7.75
C LEU A 582 17.34 32.07 -6.25
N ASN A 583 16.88 33.13 -5.59
CA ASN A 583 17.11 33.35 -4.17
C ASN A 583 16.02 32.71 -3.29
N GLY A 584 16.08 31.39 -3.09
CA GLY A 584 15.09 30.63 -2.34
C GLY A 584 15.47 29.17 -2.10
N GLY A 585 14.60 28.43 -1.38
CA GLY A 585 14.73 26.98 -1.16
C GLY A 585 14.34 26.15 -2.38
N HIS A 586 14.15 24.84 -2.21
CA HIS A 586 13.76 23.93 -3.29
C HIS A 586 12.39 24.27 -3.91
N GLU A 587 11.42 24.57 -3.05
CA GLU A 587 10.04 24.92 -3.42
C GLU A 587 9.94 26.37 -3.92
N VAL A 588 10.75 26.72 -4.92
CA VAL A 588 10.93 28.07 -5.50
C VAL A 588 9.63 28.73 -5.94
N TYR A 589 8.59 27.93 -6.18
CA TYR A 589 7.26 28.36 -6.58
C TYR A 589 6.41 28.97 -5.46
N LYS A 590 6.70 28.73 -4.17
CA LYS A 590 5.77 29.09 -3.08
C LYS A 590 5.78 30.58 -2.73
N TYR A 591 6.94 31.11 -2.30
CA TYR A 591 7.03 32.43 -1.66
C TYR A 591 8.34 33.17 -1.98
N GLY A 592 8.35 34.49 -1.77
CA GLY A 592 9.57 35.33 -1.80
C GLY A 592 10.04 35.72 -3.20
N SER A 593 11.27 36.23 -3.28
CA SER A 593 11.81 36.75 -4.56
C SER A 593 12.00 35.65 -5.60
N ALA A 594 12.40 34.44 -5.19
CA ALA A 594 12.55 33.28 -6.07
C ALA A 594 11.34 33.04 -6.98
N ARG A 595 10.10 33.20 -6.45
CA ARG A 595 8.87 33.03 -7.22
C ARG A 595 8.73 34.09 -8.33
N LYS A 596 9.01 35.37 -8.00
CA LYS A 596 8.99 36.45 -9.00
C LYS A 596 10.13 36.29 -10.02
N GLU A 597 11.33 35.96 -9.56
CA GLU A 597 12.49 35.72 -10.42
C GLU A 597 12.22 34.55 -11.39
N LEU A 598 11.51 33.51 -10.96
CA LEU A 598 11.06 32.38 -11.79
C LEU A 598 9.95 32.79 -12.78
N GLN A 599 8.96 33.56 -12.34
CA GLN A 599 7.94 34.16 -13.20
C GLN A 599 8.58 34.99 -14.32
N ASP A 600 9.60 35.80 -14.00
CA ASP A 600 10.32 36.61 -14.98
C ASP A 600 11.20 35.74 -15.93
N VAL A 601 11.71 34.57 -15.52
CA VAL A 601 12.39 33.62 -16.43
C VAL A 601 11.41 33.03 -17.44
N LEU A 602 10.23 32.60 -17.00
CA LEU A 602 9.23 32.02 -17.90
C LEU A 602 8.80 33.03 -18.97
N LEU A 603 8.59 34.30 -18.61
CA LEU A 603 8.18 35.32 -19.57
C LEU A 603 9.27 35.68 -20.58
N ARG A 604 10.55 35.73 -20.17
CA ARG A 604 11.68 35.83 -21.11
C ARG A 604 11.73 34.64 -22.06
N LEU A 605 11.47 33.43 -21.59
CA LEU A 605 11.39 32.23 -22.42
C LEU A 605 10.18 32.25 -23.37
N LEU A 606 9.05 32.81 -22.96
CA LEU A 606 7.87 33.02 -23.82
C LEU A 606 8.04 34.20 -24.81
N GLY A 607 9.11 34.98 -24.68
CA GLY A 607 9.45 36.09 -25.58
C GLY A 607 8.79 37.42 -25.23
N ASP A 608 7.96 37.47 -24.19
CA ASP A 608 7.17 38.64 -23.80
C ASP A 608 8.04 39.66 -23.06
N LYS A 609 8.74 40.50 -23.84
CA LYS A 609 9.64 41.55 -23.35
C LYS A 609 8.98 42.92 -23.18
N ASP A 610 7.78 43.11 -23.73
CA ASP A 610 7.14 44.43 -23.78
C ASP A 610 6.07 44.60 -22.67
N ARG A 611 5.86 43.57 -21.82
CA ARG A 611 5.04 43.62 -20.59
C ARG A 611 5.91 43.59 -19.31
N TYR A 612 6.91 44.47 -19.21
CA TYR A 612 7.85 44.61 -18.07
C TYR A 612 7.73 45.93 -17.28
#